data_AF-A0A0A8YRH5-F1
#
_entry.id   AF-A0A0A8YRH5-F1
#
_cell.length_a   1.000
_cell.length_b   1.000
_cell.length_c   1.000
_cell.angle_alpha   90.00
_cell.angle_beta   90.00
_cell.angle_gamma   90.00
#
_symmetry.space_group_name_H-M   'P 1'
#
loop_
_entity.id
_entity.type
_entity.pdbx_description
1 polymer ?
#
loop_
_entity_poly.entity_id
_entity_poly.type
_entity_poly.pdbx_seq_one_letter_code
_entity_poly.pdbx_strand_id
1 'polypeptide(L)' 'MNNIFKLHGLPQAIISDRDRIFTSALWQELFRLAQTHLRLSSSYHPQTDRQTE' A
#
# COMPACT_ATOMS: atom_id res chain seq x y z
N MET A 1 15.93 -0.12 -10.20
CA MET A 1 15.66 -0.32 -8.75
C MET A 1 15.12 0.99 -8.20
N ASN A 2 13.79 1.11 -8.17
CA ASN A 2 13.09 2.34 -7.83
C ASN A 2 13.02 2.47 -6.30
N ASN A 3 14.01 3.13 -5.72
CA ASN A 3 14.02 3.47 -4.30
C ASN A 3 13.08 4.66 -4.04
N ILE A 4 11.78 4.47 -4.29
CA ILE A 4 10.74 5.51 -4.19
C ILE A 4 10.75 6.12 -2.79
N PHE A 5 10.90 5.28 -1.76
CA PHE A 5 11.04 5.72 -0.37
C PHE A 5 12.26 6.60 -0.11
N LYS A 6 13.39 6.34 -0.78
CA LYS A 6 14.60 7.15 -0.62
C LYS A 6 14.48 8.50 -1.33
N LEU A 7 13.74 8.54 -2.44
CA LEU A 7 13.58 9.73 -3.28
C LEU A 7 12.47 10.66 -2.78
N HIS A 8 11.39 10.11 -2.22
CA HIS A 8 10.19 10.86 -1.84
C HIS A 8 9.85 10.79 -0.35
N GLY A 9 10.57 9.97 0.42
CA GLY A 9 10.28 9.72 1.84
C GLY A 9 9.18 8.69 2.05
N LEU A 10 8.74 8.56 3.30
CA LEU A 10 7.62 7.70 3.67
C LEU A 10 6.30 8.32 3.18
N PRO A 11 5.48 7.58 2.42
CA PRO A 11 4.15 8.04 2.05
C PRO A 11 3.27 8.12 3.30
N GLN A 12 2.46 9.17 3.37
CA GLN A 12 1.49 9.35 4.45
C GLN A 12 0.34 8.35 4.37
N ALA A 13 0.01 7.89 3.16
CA ALA A 13 -1.01 6.88 2.93
C ALA A 13 -0.65 6.00 1.73
N ILE A 14 -1.03 4.73 1.79
CA ILE A 14 -0.89 3.75 0.70
C ILE A 14 -2.28 3.20 0.41
N ILE A 15 -2.67 3.22 -0.86
CA ILE A 15 -3.89 2.56 -1.32
C ILE A 15 -3.47 1.20 -1.87
N SER A 16 -4.01 0.13 -1.31
CA SER A 16 -3.71 -1.23 -1.71
C SER A 16 -5.00 -2.03 -1.81
N ASP A 17 -5.03 -3.03 -2.67
CA ASP A 17 -6.20 -3.91 -2.76
C ASP A 17 -6.37 -4.78 -1.51
N ARG A 18 -7.58 -5.33 -1.34
CA ARG A 18 -7.94 -6.24 -0.22
C ARG A 18 -7.30 -7.62 -0.35
N ASP A 19 -6.02 -7.67 -0.69
CA ASP A 19 -5.26 -8.90 -0.64
C ASP A 19 -5.02 -9.33 0.80
N ARG A 20 -5.01 -10.65 1.01
CA ARG A 20 -4.79 -11.26 2.34
C ARG A 20 -3.48 -10.82 2.99
N ILE A 21 -2.52 -10.42 2.17
CA ILE A 21 -1.21 -9.89 2.56
C ILE A 21 -1.40 -8.59 3.35
N PHE A 22 -2.10 -7.62 2.76
CA PHE A 22 -2.32 -6.29 3.36
C PHE A 22 -3.40 -6.28 4.45
N THR A 23 -4.27 -7.29 4.49
CA THR A 23 -5.21 -7.49 5.61
C THR A 23 -4.60 -8.26 6.77
N SER A 24 -3.38 -8.80 6.64
CA SER A 24 -2.76 -9.56 7.74
C SER A 24 -2.32 -8.64 8.87
N ALA A 25 -2.34 -9.18 10.10
CA ALA A 25 -1.94 -8.44 11.30
C ALA A 25 -0.50 -7.92 11.23
N LEU A 26 0.41 -8.66 10.58
CA LEU A 26 1.80 -8.25 10.41
C LEU A 26 1.92 -6.96 9.60
N TRP A 27 1.23 -6.89 8.46
CA TRP A 27 1.29 -5.71 7.60
C TRP A 27 0.55 -4.53 8.22
N GLN A 28 -0.57 -4.77 8.89
CA GLN A 28 -1.27 -3.72 9.65
C GLN A 28 -0.39 -3.10 10.74
N GLU A 29 0.30 -3.93 11.53
CA GLU A 29 1.22 -3.45 12.57
C GLU A 29 2.45 -2.74 11.98
N LEU A 30 2.99 -3.23 10.87
CA LEU A 30 4.08 -2.57 10.17
C LEU A 30 3.70 -1.14 9.74
N PHE A 31 2.54 -0.96 9.12
CA PHE A 31 2.09 0.36 8.69
C PHE A 31 1.73 1.26 9.87
N ARG A 32 1.22 0.68 10.97
CA ARG A 32 1.00 1.41 12.24
C ARG A 32 2.31 1.98 12.78
N LEU A 33 3.37 1.17 12.82
CA LEU A 33 4.70 1.60 13.27
C LEU A 33 5.34 2.61 12.32
N ALA A 34 5.13 2.44 11.01
CA ALA A 34 5.62 3.35 9.99
C ALA A 34 4.85 4.69 9.91
N GLN A 35 3.79 4.86 10.73
CA GLN A 35 2.88 6.02 10.68
C GLN A 35 2.27 6.26 9.29
N THR A 36 2.07 5.18 8.52
CA THR A 36 1.49 5.24 7.17
C THR A 36 0.07 4.71 7.22
N HIS A 37 -0.87 5.45 6.64
CA HIS A 37 -2.26 5.02 6.54
C HIS A 37 -2.47 4.03 5.40
N LEU A 38 -2.67 2.76 5.71
CA LEU A 38 -3.09 1.76 4.74
C LEU A 38 -4.60 1.89 4.45
N ARG A 39 -4.97 2.27 3.23
CA ARG A 39 -6.34 2.33 2.73
C ARG A 39 -6.58 1.17 1.79
N LEU A 40 -7.53 0.30 2.13
CA LEU A 40 -7.86 -0.84 1.29
C LEU A 40 -8.85 -0.43 0.19
N SER A 41 -8.45 -0.48 -1.08
CA SER A 41 -9.37 -0.33 -2.21
C SER A 41 -10.35 -1.50 -2.22
N SER A 42 -11.64 -1.21 -2.43
CA SER A 42 -12.59 -2.26 -2.76
C SER A 42 -12.24 -2.78 -4.14
N SER A 43 -12.04 -4.09 -4.27
CA SER A 43 -11.91 -4.82 -5.53
C SER A 43 -13.09 -4.46 -6.43
N TYR A 44 -12.90 -3.45 -7.29
CA TYR A 44 -13.74 -3.07 -8.44
C TYR A 44 -13.15 -1.84 -9.16
N HIS A 45 -11.83 -1.79 -9.36
CA HIS A 45 -11.22 -0.87 -10.32
C HIS A 45 -10.41 -1.64 -11.36
N PRO A 46 -11.08 -2.27 -12.35
CA PRO A 46 -10.39 -2.87 -13.51
C PRO A 46 -9.64 -1.87 -14.41
N GLN A 47 -9.52 -0.60 -14.01
CA GLN A 47 -8.77 0.44 -14.70
C GLN A 47 -7.50 0.90 -13.98
N THR A 48 -7.31 0.61 -12.68
CA THR A 48 -6.17 1.16 -11.92
C THR A 48 -5.08 0.12 -11.64
N ASP A 49 -5.40 -1.17 -11.67
CA ASP A 49 -4.44 -2.26 -11.43
C ASP A 49 -3.48 -2.53 -12.62
N ARG A 50 -3.78 -1.97 -13.81
CA ARG A 50 -2.95 -2.16 -15.01
C ARG A 50 -1.82 -1.15 -15.19
N GLN A 51 -1.38 -0.46 -14.13
CA GLN A 51 -0.19 0.38 -14.22
C GLN A 51 0.89 -0.06 -13.25
N THR A 52 1.21 -1.35 -13.28
CA THR A 52 2.51 -1.83 -12.83
C THR A 52 2.97 -3.03 -13.66
N GLU A 53 3.37 -2.76 -14.91
CA GLU A 53 4.57 -3.30 -15.57
C GLU A 53 5.11 -2.25 -16.55
#